data_AF-A0A535NVF4-F1
#
_entry.id   AF-A0A535NVF4-F1
#
_cell.length_a   1.000
_cell.length_b   1.000
_cell.length_c   1.000
_cell.angle_alpha   90.00
_cell.angle_beta   90.00
_cell.angle_gamma   90.00
#
_symmetry.space_group_name_H-M   'P 1'
#
loop_
_entity.id
_entity.type
_entity.pdbx_description
1 polymer ?
#
loop_
_entity_poly.entity_id
_entity_poly.type
_entity_poly.pdbx_seq_one_letter_code
_entity_poly.pdbx_strand_id
1 'polypeptide(L)'
;MSPHYTGTAALSYPTGDPYLRGSYSCWAVGQYTLFGGYERVRQGPIHFAGEHCSIEEQGYMEGAVREGKHAALEVLQDYMLA
;
A
#
# COMPACT_ATOMS: atom_id res chain seq x y z
N MET A 1 19.69 19.12 -0.82
CA MET A 1 20.25 17.75 -0.70
C MET A 1 19.57 17.08 0.49
N SER A 2 19.21 15.79 0.41
CA SER A 2 18.62 15.07 1.56
C SER A 2 19.57 15.16 2.78
N PRO A 3 19.05 15.33 4.02
CA PRO A 3 19.87 15.27 5.24
C PRO A 3 20.67 13.97 5.38
N HIS A 4 20.29 12.92 4.67
CA HIS A 4 20.95 11.61 4.69
C HIS A 4 22.10 11.47 3.68
N TYR A 5 22.39 12.51 2.89
CA TYR A 5 23.52 12.51 1.96
C TYR A 5 24.82 12.94 2.65
N THR A 6 25.86 12.10 2.57
CA THR A 6 27.13 12.32 3.26
C THR A 6 28.11 13.24 2.52
N GLY A 7 27.75 13.74 1.33
CA GLY A 7 28.71 14.37 0.40
C GLY A 7 29.28 13.39 -0.64
N THR A 8 29.08 12.08 -0.46
CA THR A 8 29.54 11.03 -1.39
C THR A 8 28.42 10.08 -1.80
N ALA A 9 27.58 9.67 -0.85
CA ALA A 9 26.48 8.74 -1.09
C ALA A 9 25.23 9.12 -0.28
N ALA A 10 24.07 8.67 -0.76
CA ALA A 10 22.83 8.65 -0.01
C ALA A 10 22.36 7.20 0.09
N LEU A 11 21.90 6.80 1.27
CA LEU A 11 21.28 5.50 1.50
C LEU A 11 19.77 5.66 1.67
N SER A 12 18.99 4.85 0.96
CA SER A 12 17.59 4.64 1.27
C SER A 12 17.47 3.45 2.23
N TYR A 13 16.91 3.66 3.41
CA TYR A 13 16.77 2.65 4.46
C TYR A 13 15.32 2.58 4.95
N PRO A 14 14.41 1.99 4.14
CA PRO A 14 12.98 2.03 4.41
C PRO A 14 12.57 1.26 5.67
N THR A 15 13.35 0.27 6.10
CA THR A 15 13.06 -0.48 7.34
C THR A 15 13.31 0.32 8.61
N GLY A 16 14.15 1.36 8.57
CA GLY A 16 14.35 2.29 9.69
C GLY A 16 13.49 3.55 9.62
N ASP A 17 12.76 3.75 8.53
CA ASP A 17 11.84 4.88 8.40
C ASP A 17 10.56 4.59 9.23
N PRO A 18 10.17 5.46 10.17
CA PRO A 18 9.01 5.24 11.03
C PRO A 18 7.68 5.22 10.27
N TYR A 19 7.63 5.77 9.06
CA TYR A 19 6.43 5.83 8.22
C TYR A 19 6.35 4.68 7.21
N LEU A 20 7.49 4.17 6.72
CA LEU A 20 7.51 3.03 5.79
C LEU A 20 7.62 1.69 6.53
N ARG A 21 8.52 1.58 7.50
CA ARG A 21 8.78 0.37 8.31
C ARG A 21 9.10 -0.91 7.51
N GLY A 22 9.37 -0.77 6.21
CA GLY A 22 9.46 -1.85 5.25
C GLY A 22 9.54 -1.30 3.84
N SER A 23 9.95 -2.14 2.89
CA SER A 23 10.07 -1.72 1.49
C SER A 23 8.75 -1.93 0.75
N TYR A 24 8.51 -3.17 0.32
CA TYR A 24 7.33 -3.57 -0.42
C TYR A 24 6.66 -4.74 0.31
N SER A 25 5.36 -4.88 0.10
CA SER A 25 4.61 -5.98 0.68
C SER A 25 4.99 -7.30 0.04
N CYS A 26 5.06 -8.33 0.87
CA CYS A 26 5.31 -9.69 0.45
C CYS A 26 4.69 -10.61 1.50
N TRP A 27 3.77 -11.46 1.08
CA TRP A 27 3.17 -12.44 1.98
C TRP A 27 4.20 -13.45 2.46
N ALA A 28 4.19 -13.71 3.77
CA ALA A 28 4.86 -14.88 4.32
C ALA A 28 4.13 -16.18 3.89
N VAL A 29 4.81 -17.30 4.03
CA VAL A 29 4.25 -18.63 3.74
C VAL A 29 2.91 -18.80 4.46
N GLY A 30 1.87 -19.14 3.69
CA GLY A 30 0.51 -19.36 4.18
C GLY A 30 -0.37 -18.10 4.24
N GLN A 31 0.20 -16.89 4.28
CA GLN A 31 -0.62 -15.66 4.38
C GLN A 31 -1.46 -15.44 3.12
N TYR A 32 -0.88 -15.65 1.94
CA TYR A 32 -1.59 -15.54 0.66
C TYR A 32 -2.86 -16.42 0.63
N THR A 33 -2.75 -17.66 1.12
CA THR A 33 -3.87 -18.62 1.13
C THR A 33 -4.84 -18.43 2.29
N LEU A 34 -4.39 -17.85 3.40
CA LEU A 34 -5.23 -17.66 4.59
C LEU A 34 -6.06 -16.38 4.51
N PHE A 35 -5.47 -15.29 3.99
CA PHE A 35 -6.11 -13.98 4.01
C PHE A 35 -5.68 -13.04 2.87
N GLY A 36 -4.92 -13.52 1.89
CA GLY A 36 -4.53 -12.70 0.74
C GLY A 36 -5.75 -12.11 0.04
N GLY A 37 -5.76 -10.78 -0.11
CA GLY A 37 -6.86 -10.02 -0.67
C GLY A 37 -7.84 -9.44 0.35
N TYR A 38 -7.77 -9.87 1.62
CA TYR A 38 -8.60 -9.27 2.68
C TYR A 38 -8.12 -7.86 3.05
N GLU A 39 -6.86 -7.54 2.78
CA GLU A 39 -6.23 -6.25 3.08
C GLU A 39 -6.96 -5.05 2.44
N ARG A 40 -7.64 -5.28 1.31
CA ARG A 40 -8.42 -4.25 0.60
C ARG A 40 -9.84 -4.08 1.12
N VAL A 41 -10.31 -4.96 2.02
CA VAL A 41 -11.72 -4.99 2.45
C VAL A 41 -12.00 -3.84 3.40
N ARG A 42 -12.85 -2.91 2.95
CA ARG A 42 -13.30 -1.76 3.74
C ARG A 42 -13.96 -2.16 5.05
N GLN A 43 -13.81 -1.32 6.07
CA GLN A 43 -14.38 -1.52 7.40
C GLN A 43 -15.27 -0.31 7.75
N GLY A 44 -16.58 -0.45 7.51
CA GLY A 44 -17.52 0.68 7.65
C GLY A 44 -17.14 1.84 6.70
N PRO A 45 -16.95 3.07 7.22
CA PRO A 45 -16.55 4.23 6.41
C PRO A 45 -15.03 4.31 6.14
N ILE A 46 -14.26 3.29 6.55
CA ILE A 46 -12.81 3.27 6.39
C ILE A 46 -12.45 2.43 5.15
N HIS A 47 -11.84 3.09 4.17
CA HIS A 47 -11.41 2.50 2.91
C HIS A 47 -9.89 2.29 2.92
N PHE A 48 -9.44 1.14 2.44
CA PHE A 48 -8.02 0.78 2.39
C PHE A 48 -7.50 0.86 0.95
N ALA A 49 -6.28 1.39 0.78
CA ALA A 49 -5.65 1.57 -0.50
C ALA A 49 -4.13 1.40 -0.40
N GLY A 50 -3.51 1.10 -1.54
CA GLY A 50 -2.06 0.94 -1.67
C GLY A 50 -1.70 -0.40 -2.29
N GLU A 51 -0.42 -0.58 -2.63
CA GLU A 51 0.06 -1.81 -3.27
C GLU A 51 -0.21 -3.06 -2.43
N HIS A 52 -0.18 -2.93 -1.10
CA HIS A 52 -0.42 -4.03 -0.17
C HIS A 52 -1.86 -4.57 -0.23
N CYS A 53 -2.80 -3.77 -0.76
CA CYS A 53 -4.19 -4.17 -1.00
C CYS A 53 -4.37 -4.94 -2.32
N SER A 54 -3.35 -4.93 -3.19
CA SER A 54 -3.39 -5.56 -4.49
C SER A 54 -3.06 -7.05 -4.40
N ILE A 55 -3.91 -7.90 -4.97
CA ILE A 55 -3.63 -9.34 -5.08
C ILE A 55 -2.62 -9.62 -6.20
N GLU A 56 -2.77 -8.94 -7.36
CA GLU A 56 -2.01 -9.30 -8.57
C GLU A 56 -0.70 -8.53 -8.72
N GLU A 57 -0.67 -7.25 -8.33
CA GLU A 57 0.49 -6.37 -8.46
C GLU A 57 1.02 -5.88 -7.10
N GLN A 58 1.04 -6.76 -6.09
CA GLN A 58 1.66 -6.47 -4.79
C GLN A 58 3.16 -6.13 -4.99
N GLY A 59 3.60 -5.04 -4.37
CA GLY A 59 4.96 -4.52 -4.45
C GLY A 59 5.25 -3.65 -5.69
N TYR A 60 4.26 -3.41 -6.55
CA TYR A 60 4.40 -2.60 -7.76
C TYR A 60 3.59 -1.30 -7.69
N MET A 61 4.04 -0.28 -8.43
CA MET A 61 3.31 0.99 -8.53
C MET A 61 1.91 0.83 -9.14
N GLU A 62 1.74 -0.11 -10.06
CA GLU A 62 0.44 -0.39 -10.69
C GLU A 62 -0.60 -0.84 -9.66
N GLY A 63 -0.21 -1.71 -8.72
CA GLY A 63 -1.10 -2.13 -7.62
C GLY A 63 -1.54 -0.94 -6.76
N ALA A 64 -0.63 -0.01 -6.46
CA ALA A 64 -0.97 1.21 -5.72
C ALA A 64 -1.96 2.11 -6.47
N VAL A 65 -1.78 2.28 -7.79
CA VAL A 65 -2.70 3.09 -8.62
C VAL A 65 -4.08 2.43 -8.71
N ARG A 66 -4.11 1.12 -8.96
CA ARG A 66 -5.34 0.35 -9.17
C ARG A 66 -6.18 0.30 -7.89
N GLU A 67 -5.57 0.00 -6.74
CA GLU A 67 -6.27 -0.03 -5.46
C GLU A 67 -6.61 1.39 -4.94
N GLY A 68 -5.79 2.41 -5.25
CA GLY A 68 -6.13 3.80 -4.97
C GLY A 68 -7.39 4.26 -5.71
N LYS A 69 -7.49 3.93 -7.00
CA LYS A 69 -8.71 4.18 -7.80
C LYS A 69 -9.91 3.41 -7.24
N HIS A 70 -9.71 2.16 -6.82
CA HIS A 70 -10.77 1.34 -6.23
C HIS A 70 -11.34 2.00 -4.96
N ALA A 71 -10.49 2.35 -4.00
CA ALA A 71 -10.91 3.02 -2.76
C ALA A 71 -11.61 4.37 -3.03
N ALA A 72 -11.12 5.15 -4.00
CA ALA A 72 -11.78 6.40 -4.39
C ALA A 72 -13.19 6.16 -4.96
N LEU A 73 -13.39 5.12 -5.76
CA LEU A 73 -14.71 4.76 -6.28
C LEU A 73 -15.66 4.30 -5.17
N GLU A 74 -15.16 3.58 -4.15
CA GLU A 74 -15.97 3.23 -2.97
C GLU A 74 -16.45 4.48 -2.24
N VAL A 75 -15.57 5.47 -2.03
CA VAL A 75 -15.93 6.76 -1.40
C VAL A 75 -16.97 7.50 -2.25
N LEU A 76 -16.79 7.58 -3.57
CA LEU A 76 -17.75 8.23 -4.45
C LEU A 76 -19.12 7.54 -4.41
N GLN A 77 -19.14 6.21 -4.38
CA GLN A 77 -20.36 5.42 -4.31
C GLN A 77 -21.13 5.65 -3.00
N ASP A 78 -20.42 5.80 -1.88
CA ASP A 78 -21.04 5.98 -0.57
C ASP A 78 -21.50 7.42 -0.32
N TYR A 79 -20.80 8.43 -0.87
CA TYR A 79 -20.97 9.84 -0.46
C TYR A 79 -21.26 10.84 -1.60
N MET A 80 -21.16 10.44 -2.86
CA MET A 80 -21.22 11.39 -3.99
C MET A 80 -22.20 10.99 -5.11
N LEU A 81 -22.75 9.77 -5.07
CA LEU A 81 -23.79 9.28 -5.99
C LEU A 81 -25.21 9.31 -5.38
N ALA A 82 -25.48 10.22 -4.45
CA ALA A 82 -26.82 10.54 -3.95
C ALA A 82 -27.37 11.82 -4.59
#